data_AF-A0A7M4FZ44-F1
#
_entry.id   AF-A0A7M4FZ44-F1
#
_cell.length_a   1.000
_cell.length_b   1.000
_cell.length_c   1.000
_cell.angle_alpha   90.00
_cell.angle_beta   90.00
_cell.angle_gamma   90.00
#
_symmetry.space_group_name_H-M   'P 1'
#
loop_
_entity.id
_entity.type
_entity.pdbx_description
1 polymer ?
#
loop_
_entity_poly.entity_id
_entity_poly.type
_entity_poly.pdbx_seq_one_letter_code
_entity_poly.pdbx_strand_id
1 'polypeptide(L)'
;MLLFQLQYYRSKTMSKECDLHKKEKVSIICNLLYQAPPGEFSNVFEDLRTLVQDDELMRQEVAQVCAHHNKNNFTSVRIEGRNILVTRYNDLGGNRFFDPQNKFSFKFDHLSETASKFQLHGVLLDETELWRRALNSALKAYVSSYFPSGDCSVAHQ
;
A
#
# COMPACT_ATOMS: atom_id res chain seq x y z
N MET A 1 -48.87 25.61 -12.52
CA MET A 1 -48.85 24.14 -12.42
C MET A 1 -47.73 23.49 -13.26
N LEU A 2 -47.56 23.84 -14.53
CA LEU A 2 -46.48 23.32 -15.41
C LEU A 2 -45.06 23.63 -14.93
N LEU A 3 -44.80 24.81 -14.36
CA LEU A 3 -43.48 25.17 -13.80
C LEU A 3 -43.10 24.32 -12.59
N PHE A 4 -44.06 23.99 -11.72
CA PHE A 4 -43.87 23.08 -10.59
C PHE A 4 -43.63 21.64 -11.05
N GLN A 5 -44.33 21.18 -12.08
CA GLN A 5 -44.09 19.89 -12.71
C GLN A 5 -42.70 19.83 -13.34
N LEU A 6 -42.27 20.87 -14.05
CA LEU A 6 -40.92 20.95 -14.63
C LEU A 6 -39.82 21.02 -13.57
N GLN A 7 -40.00 21.77 -12.48
CA GLN A 7 -39.07 21.76 -11.35
C GLN A 7 -39.05 20.41 -10.63
N TYR A 8 -40.21 19.77 -10.43
CA TYR A 8 -40.30 18.44 -9.85
C TYR A 8 -39.63 17.38 -10.73
N TYR A 9 -39.91 17.40 -12.04
CA TYR A 9 -39.26 16.52 -13.00
C TYR A 9 -37.76 16.80 -13.04
N ARG A 10 -37.31 18.05 -13.19
CA ARG A 10 -35.89 18.43 -13.16
C ARG A 10 -35.19 18.02 -11.86
N SER A 11 -35.83 18.17 -10.71
CA SER A 11 -35.30 17.71 -9.42
C SER A 11 -35.24 16.18 -9.33
N LYS A 12 -36.17 15.47 -9.98
CA LYS A 12 -36.24 14.01 -10.04
C LYS A 12 -35.36 13.40 -11.15
N THR A 13 -35.03 14.16 -12.20
CA THR A 13 -33.97 13.82 -13.17
C THR A 13 -32.60 14.09 -12.57
N MET A 14 -32.42 15.19 -11.82
CA MET A 14 -31.17 15.45 -11.08
C MET A 14 -30.96 14.50 -9.90
N SER A 15 -32.03 13.97 -9.27
CA SER A 15 -31.89 12.89 -8.28
C SER A 15 -31.70 11.49 -8.89
N LYS A 16 -31.84 11.36 -10.22
CA LYS A 16 -31.56 10.12 -10.97
C LYS A 16 -30.20 10.17 -11.68
N GLU A 17 -29.48 11.27 -11.56
CA GLU A 17 -28.13 11.43 -12.10
C GLU A 17 -27.12 10.79 -11.13
N CYS A 18 -26.88 9.49 -11.37
CA CYS A 18 -25.72 8.69 -10.96
C CYS A 18 -25.40 8.55 -9.47
N ASP A 19 -26.33 8.04 -8.66
CA ASP A 19 -25.90 7.19 -7.55
C ASP A 19 -25.55 5.80 -8.08
N LEU A 20 -24.34 5.66 -8.62
CA LEU A 20 -23.70 4.35 -8.77
C LEU A 20 -23.84 3.61 -7.43
N HIS A 21 -24.27 2.36 -7.45
CA HIS A 21 -24.41 1.59 -6.22
C HIS A 21 -23.05 1.55 -5.51
N LYS A 22 -22.98 1.71 -4.17
CA LYS A 22 -21.71 1.80 -3.41
C LYS A 22 -20.67 0.76 -3.86
N LYS A 23 -21.13 -0.48 -4.07
CA LYS A 23 -20.34 -1.61 -4.57
C LYS A 23 -19.71 -1.38 -5.95
N GLU A 24 -20.44 -0.77 -6.88
CA GLU A 24 -19.94 -0.45 -8.22
C GLU A 24 -18.91 0.68 -8.16
N LYS A 25 -19.16 1.73 -7.34
CA LYS A 25 -18.18 2.80 -7.09
C LYS A 25 -16.86 2.20 -6.58
N VAL A 26 -16.91 1.36 -5.53
CA VAL A 26 -15.74 0.67 -4.97
C VAL A 26 -15.04 -0.18 -6.03
N SER A 27 -15.78 -0.96 -6.83
CA SER A 27 -15.20 -1.79 -7.90
C SER A 27 -14.41 -0.96 -8.92
N ILE A 28 -14.97 0.17 -9.37
CA ILE A 28 -14.31 1.06 -10.32
C ILE A 28 -13.04 1.68 -9.71
N ILE A 29 -13.12 2.18 -8.47
CA ILE A 29 -11.98 2.75 -7.74
C ILE A 29 -10.84 1.74 -7.64
N CYS A 30 -11.14 0.52 -7.19
CA CYS A 30 -10.15 -0.54 -7.06
C CYS A 30 -9.51 -0.89 -8.41
N ASN A 31 -10.30 -1.01 -9.48
CA ASN A 31 -9.78 -1.32 -10.82
C ASN A 31 -8.84 -0.23 -11.34
N LEU A 32 -9.17 1.04 -11.13
CA LEU A 32 -8.32 2.16 -11.53
C LEU A 32 -7.00 2.16 -10.75
N LEU A 33 -7.03 1.88 -9.45
CA LEU A 33 -5.83 1.78 -8.63
C LEU A 33 -4.93 0.61 -9.01
N TYR A 34 -5.49 -0.53 -9.43
CA TYR A 34 -4.70 -1.64 -9.96
C TYR A 34 -3.99 -1.29 -11.27
N GLN A 35 -4.52 -0.34 -12.03
CA GLN A 35 -3.97 0.13 -13.29
C GLN A 35 -3.02 1.33 -13.11
N ALA A 36 -2.80 1.79 -11.87
CA ALA A 36 -1.89 2.89 -11.59
C ALA A 36 -0.47 2.55 -12.09
N PRO A 37 0.15 3.42 -12.91
CA PRO A 37 1.53 3.23 -13.34
C PRO A 37 2.50 3.16 -12.15
N PRO A 38 3.67 2.52 -12.31
CA PRO A 38 4.71 2.54 -11.28
C PRO A 38 5.08 3.97 -10.89
N GLY A 39 5.04 4.27 -9.60
CA GLY A 39 5.35 5.61 -9.06
C GLY A 39 4.15 6.58 -9.01
N GLU A 40 3.03 6.27 -9.66
CA GLU A 40 1.86 7.17 -9.75
C GLU A 40 0.70 6.76 -8.82
N PHE A 41 0.84 5.67 -8.06
CA PHE A 41 -0.25 5.16 -7.21
C PHE A 41 -0.77 6.19 -6.20
N SER A 42 0.12 6.92 -5.54
CA SER A 42 -0.28 7.96 -4.57
C SER A 42 -1.08 9.07 -5.25
N ASN A 43 -0.68 9.51 -6.45
CA ASN A 43 -1.39 10.52 -7.21
C ASN A 43 -2.78 10.02 -7.63
N VAL A 44 -2.87 8.80 -8.19
CA VAL A 44 -4.15 8.19 -8.57
C VAL A 44 -5.07 8.03 -7.36
N PHE A 45 -4.53 7.66 -6.20
CA PHE A 45 -5.30 7.55 -4.96
C PHE A 45 -5.87 8.90 -4.51
N GLU A 46 -5.07 9.97 -4.52
CA GLU A 46 -5.53 11.31 -4.13
C GLU A 46 -6.53 11.92 -5.12
N ASP A 47 -6.35 11.69 -6.43
CA ASP A 47 -7.31 12.07 -7.45
C ASP A 47 -8.66 11.38 -7.23
N LEU A 48 -8.65 10.06 -7.02
CA LEU A 48 -9.86 9.29 -6.75
C LEU A 48 -10.53 9.71 -5.43
N ARG A 49 -9.75 9.96 -4.39
CA ARG A 49 -10.26 10.48 -3.11
C ARG A 49 -11.00 11.81 -3.30
N THR A 50 -10.43 12.71 -4.09
CA THR A 50 -11.01 14.02 -4.41
C THR A 50 -12.27 13.90 -5.25
N LEU A 51 -12.32 12.96 -6.19
CA LEU A 51 -13.50 12.69 -7.04
C LEU A 51 -14.64 12.05 -6.26
N VAL A 52 -14.33 11.14 -5.34
CA VAL A 52 -15.33 10.36 -4.59
C VAL A 52 -15.89 11.17 -3.41
N GLN A 53 -15.08 12.01 -2.76
CA GLN A 53 -15.47 12.84 -1.60
C GLN A 53 -16.07 12.04 -0.43
N ASP A 54 -15.69 10.77 -0.29
CA ASP A 54 -16.09 9.88 0.80
C ASP A 54 -14.83 9.22 1.38
N ASP A 55 -14.22 9.91 2.35
CA ASP A 55 -12.99 9.46 3.02
C ASP A 55 -13.15 8.13 3.76
N GLU A 56 -14.36 7.84 4.25
CA GLU A 56 -14.60 6.61 5.00
C GLU A 56 -14.67 5.41 4.06
N LEU A 57 -15.31 5.57 2.89
CA LEU A 57 -15.29 4.59 1.82
C LEU A 57 -13.86 4.33 1.34
N MET A 58 -13.07 5.40 1.10
CA MET A 58 -11.68 5.26 0.67
C MET A 58 -10.83 4.52 1.72
N ARG A 59 -10.99 4.82 3.01
CA ARG A 59 -10.22 4.15 4.07
C ARG A 59 -10.58 2.68 4.25
N GLN A 60 -11.87 2.33 4.24
CA GLN A 60 -12.31 0.97 4.56
C GLN A 60 -12.15 0.02 3.37
N GLU A 61 -12.59 0.45 2.19
CA GLU A 61 -12.75 -0.42 1.03
C GLU A 61 -11.47 -0.53 0.19
N VAL A 62 -10.64 0.51 0.20
CA VAL A 62 -9.43 0.59 -0.64
C VAL A 62 -8.16 0.15 0.11
N ALA A 63 -8.19 0.05 1.44
CA ALA A 63 -7.03 -0.37 2.24
C ALA A 63 -6.41 -1.70 1.77
N GLN A 64 -7.25 -2.64 1.31
CA GLN A 64 -6.76 -3.91 0.77
C GLN A 64 -5.99 -3.74 -0.55
N VAL A 65 -6.43 -2.83 -1.41
CA VAL A 65 -5.76 -2.52 -2.68
C VAL A 65 -4.42 -1.83 -2.40
N CYS A 66 -4.37 -0.88 -1.46
CA CYS A 66 -3.12 -0.27 -1.01
C CYS A 66 -2.15 -1.32 -0.45
N ALA A 67 -2.65 -2.23 0.39
CA ALA A 67 -1.83 -3.32 0.93
C ALA A 67 -1.27 -4.25 -0.17
N HIS A 68 -2.11 -4.56 -1.16
CA HIS A 68 -1.71 -5.37 -2.30
C HIS A 68 -0.66 -4.66 -3.17
N HIS A 69 -0.90 -3.40 -3.51
CA HIS A 69 0.02 -2.57 -4.27
C HIS A 69 1.39 -2.49 -3.59
N ASN A 70 1.41 -2.10 -2.31
CA ASN A 70 2.66 -1.87 -1.58
C ASN A 70 3.51 -3.14 -1.48
N LYS A 71 2.86 -4.29 -1.22
CA LYS A 71 3.57 -5.58 -1.11
C LYS A 71 4.09 -6.10 -2.46
N ASN A 72 3.39 -5.83 -3.56
CA ASN A 72 3.77 -6.32 -4.88
C ASN A 72 4.80 -5.44 -5.59
N ASN A 73 4.78 -4.13 -5.30
CA ASN A 73 5.73 -3.17 -5.85
C ASN A 73 6.91 -2.90 -4.92
N PHE A 74 7.00 -3.65 -3.82
CA PHE A 74 8.09 -3.63 -2.86
C PHE A 74 8.30 -2.22 -2.31
N THR A 75 7.19 -1.54 -1.98
CA THR A 75 7.22 -0.18 -1.42
C THR A 75 8.14 -0.17 -0.21
N SER A 76 9.04 0.81 -0.19
CA SER A 76 10.00 0.97 0.90
C SER A 76 9.47 1.95 1.94
N VAL A 77 9.72 1.68 3.22
CA VAL A 77 9.51 2.64 4.31
C VAL A 77 10.85 3.04 4.90
N ARG A 78 11.04 4.34 5.16
CA ARG A 78 12.28 4.87 5.73
C ARG A 78 12.25 4.84 7.26
N ILE A 79 13.12 4.04 7.86
CA ILE A 79 13.25 3.88 9.32
C ILE A 79 14.72 4.11 9.69
N GLU A 80 14.99 5.05 10.60
CA GLU A 80 16.34 5.41 11.06
C GLU A 80 17.34 5.66 9.90
N GLY A 81 16.87 6.31 8.84
CA GLY A 81 17.68 6.63 7.67
C GLY A 81 17.88 5.48 6.68
N ARG A 82 17.29 4.31 6.90
CA ARG A 82 17.37 3.13 6.02
C ARG A 82 16.03 2.84 5.36
N ASN A 83 16.06 2.35 4.14
CA ASN A 83 14.88 1.89 3.43
C ASN A 83 14.65 0.40 3.73
N ILE A 84 13.46 0.08 4.21
CA ILE A 84 13.03 -1.30 4.49
C ILE A 84 11.88 -1.63 3.55
N LEU A 85 12.03 -2.70 2.77
CA LEU A 85 11.02 -3.13 1.81
C LEU A 85 9.83 -3.79 2.53
N VAL A 86 8.62 -3.39 2.13
CA VAL A 86 7.36 -4.01 2.54
C VAL A 86 6.99 -5.04 1.48
N THR A 87 7.04 -6.32 1.82
CA THR A 87 6.80 -7.41 0.86
C THR A 87 5.92 -8.49 1.49
N ARG A 88 5.41 -9.40 0.69
CA ARG A 88 4.73 -10.61 1.20
C ARG A 88 5.64 -11.55 1.99
N TYR A 89 6.95 -11.49 1.74
CA TYR A 89 7.93 -12.42 2.33
C TYR A 89 8.30 -12.06 3.77
N ASN A 90 8.11 -10.80 4.15
CA ASN A 90 8.34 -10.34 5.51
C ASN A 90 7.05 -9.93 6.24
N ASP A 91 5.89 -10.30 5.71
CA ASP A 91 4.60 -10.08 6.36
C ASP A 91 4.38 -11.13 7.47
N LEU A 92 4.24 -10.66 8.71
CA LEU A 92 3.90 -11.46 9.89
C LEU A 92 2.39 -11.49 10.17
N GLY A 93 1.58 -10.86 9.33
CA GLY A 93 0.14 -10.74 9.49
C GLY A 93 -0.31 -9.50 10.26
N GLY A 94 -1.55 -9.08 10.00
CA GLY A 94 -2.17 -7.91 10.63
C GLY A 94 -1.42 -6.60 10.36
N ASN A 95 -0.83 -6.43 9.18
CA ASN A 95 0.00 -5.29 8.80
C ASN A 95 1.30 -5.16 9.63
N ARG A 96 1.84 -6.26 10.16
CA ARG A 96 3.14 -6.27 10.85
C ARG A 96 4.19 -6.87 9.91
N PHE A 97 5.30 -6.17 9.74
CA PHE A 97 6.39 -6.59 8.87
C PHE A 97 7.67 -6.77 9.66
N PHE A 98 8.48 -7.75 9.24
CA PHE A 98 9.75 -8.07 9.87
C PHE A 98 10.93 -7.52 9.08
N ASP A 99 11.89 -6.94 9.77
CA ASP A 99 13.19 -6.61 9.20
C ASP A 99 14.26 -7.58 9.75
N PRO A 100 14.70 -8.57 8.95
CA PRO A 100 15.69 -9.54 9.38
C PRO A 100 17.09 -8.94 9.56
N GLN A 101 17.38 -7.76 9.00
CA GLN A 101 18.70 -7.14 9.14
C GLN A 101 18.86 -6.49 10.51
N ASN A 102 17.83 -5.77 10.96
CA ASN A 102 17.84 -5.04 12.22
C ASN A 102 17.10 -5.77 13.34
N LYS A 103 16.53 -6.95 13.05
CA LYS A 103 15.90 -7.86 14.03
C LYS A 103 14.78 -7.19 14.82
N PHE A 104 13.94 -6.44 14.12
CA PHE A 104 12.72 -5.87 14.69
C PHE A 104 11.56 -6.04 13.73
N SER A 105 10.35 -5.93 14.26
CA SER A 105 9.12 -5.84 13.48
C SER A 105 8.43 -4.51 13.72
N PHE A 106 7.65 -4.06 12.75
CA PHE A 106 6.91 -2.80 12.80
C PHE A 106 5.52 -2.99 12.21
N LYS A 107 4.54 -2.20 12.68
CA LYS A 107 3.27 -2.05 11.98
C LYS A 107 3.45 -1.06 10.85
N PHE A 108 2.90 -1.38 9.68
CA PHE A 108 2.91 -0.50 8.53
C PHE A 108 1.48 -0.11 8.16
N ASP A 109 1.21 1.18 8.12
CA ASP A 109 -0.04 1.70 7.58
C ASP A 109 0.09 1.85 6.07
N HIS A 110 -0.68 1.05 5.33
CA HIS A 110 -0.64 1.03 3.87
C HIS A 110 -1.23 2.29 3.22
N LEU A 111 -2.04 3.06 3.94
CA LEU A 111 -2.63 4.31 3.42
C LEU A 111 -1.67 5.48 3.60
N SER A 112 -1.10 5.63 4.81
CA SER A 112 -0.16 6.72 5.10
C SER A 112 1.29 6.40 4.75
N GLU A 113 1.58 5.14 4.42
CA GLU A 113 2.93 4.61 4.18
C GLU A 113 3.88 4.82 5.37
N THR A 114 3.35 4.80 6.59
CA THR A 114 4.12 5.04 7.81
C THR A 114 4.37 3.76 8.63
N ALA A 115 5.54 3.70 9.26
CA ALA A 115 5.89 2.65 10.21
C ALA A 115 5.66 3.09 11.66
N SER A 116 5.16 2.17 12.49
CA SER A 116 4.89 2.40 13.91
C SER A 116 5.00 1.10 14.73
N LYS A 117 4.81 1.18 16.06
CA LYS A 117 4.71 0.02 16.97
C LYS A 117 5.85 -0.99 16.79
N PHE A 118 7.07 -0.47 16.85
CA PHE A 118 8.32 -1.24 16.74
C PHE A 118 8.45 -2.24 17.89
N GLN A 119 8.90 -3.45 17.57
CA GLN A 119 9.09 -4.54 18.52
C GLN A 119 10.36 -5.30 18.15
N LEU A 120 11.29 -5.43 19.10
CA LEU A 120 12.45 -6.30 18.93
C LEU A 120 11.97 -7.74 18.66
N HIS A 121 12.64 -8.40 17.74
CA HIS A 121 12.32 -9.76 17.33
C HIS A 121 13.57 -10.62 17.49
N GLY A 122 13.49 -11.65 18.34
CA GLY A 122 14.57 -12.61 18.48
C GLY A 122 14.71 -13.43 17.20
N VAL A 123 15.91 -13.49 16.65
CA VAL A 123 16.26 -14.41 15.54
C VAL A 123 17.25 -15.42 16.09
N LEU A 124 16.93 -16.70 15.97
CA LEU A 124 17.86 -17.77 16.30
C LEU A 124 19.04 -17.71 15.34
N LEU A 125 20.26 -17.73 15.88
CA LEU A 125 21.46 -17.86 15.04
C LEU A 125 21.65 -19.32 14.68
N ASP A 126 21.02 -19.74 13.60
CA ASP A 126 21.21 -21.04 12.96
C ASP A 126 21.98 -20.90 11.63
N GLU A 127 22.21 -22.03 10.97
CA GLU A 127 22.87 -22.06 9.66
C GLU A 127 22.09 -21.26 8.60
N THR A 128 20.77 -21.27 8.68
CA THR A 128 19.89 -20.52 7.76
C THR A 128 20.12 -19.02 7.88
N GLU A 129 20.17 -18.48 9.08
CA GLU A 129 20.44 -17.05 9.31
C GLU A 129 21.86 -16.66 8.89
N LEU A 130 22.85 -17.56 9.04
CA LEU A 130 24.20 -17.34 8.53
C LEU A 130 24.21 -17.20 7.00
N TRP A 131 23.55 -18.11 6.29
CA TRP A 131 23.41 -18.04 4.83
C TRP A 131 22.65 -16.80 4.36
N ARG A 132 21.53 -16.48 5.03
CA ARG A 132 20.75 -15.28 4.73
C ARG A 132 21.59 -14.00 4.85
N ARG A 133 22.39 -13.88 5.91
CA ARG A 133 23.30 -12.73 6.11
C ARG A 133 24.38 -12.64 5.03
N ALA A 134 24.99 -13.78 4.67
CA ALA A 134 25.98 -13.83 3.61
C ALA A 134 25.38 -13.39 2.26
N LEU A 135 24.22 -13.94 1.90
CA LEU A 135 23.51 -13.60 0.67
C LEU A 135 23.09 -12.13 0.64
N ASN A 136 22.56 -11.62 1.75
CA ASN A 136 22.16 -10.21 1.86
C ASN A 136 23.35 -9.26 1.66
N SER A 137 24.52 -9.61 2.18
CA SER A 137 25.73 -8.79 2.03
C SER A 137 26.21 -8.78 0.59
N ALA A 138 26.24 -9.94 -0.08
CA ALA A 138 26.59 -10.04 -1.49
C ALA A 138 25.59 -9.29 -2.39
N LEU A 139 24.28 -9.44 -2.14
CA LEU A 139 23.24 -8.76 -2.90
C LEU A 139 23.32 -7.24 -2.76
N LYS A 140 23.57 -6.73 -1.55
CA LYS A 140 23.77 -5.29 -1.32
C LYS A 140 24.94 -4.73 -2.12
N ALA A 141 26.06 -5.44 -2.17
CA ALA A 141 27.23 -5.00 -2.94
C ALA A 141 26.91 -4.92 -4.45
N TYR A 142 26.19 -5.92 -4.96
CA TYR A 142 25.71 -5.92 -6.35
C TYR A 142 24.74 -4.77 -6.62
N VAL A 143 23.69 -4.62 -5.81
CA VAL A 143 22.66 -3.59 -6.03
C VAL A 143 23.27 -2.19 -5.97
N SER A 144 24.14 -1.91 -5.00
CA SER A 144 24.84 -0.63 -4.90
C SER A 144 25.69 -0.30 -6.14
N SER A 145 26.25 -1.32 -6.80
CA SER A 145 27.12 -1.13 -7.97
C SER A 145 26.35 -0.90 -9.27
N TYR A 146 25.14 -1.45 -9.40
CA TYR A 146 24.39 -1.48 -10.66
C TYR A 146 23.04 -0.75 -10.62
N PHE A 147 22.55 -0.38 -9.43
CA PHE A 147 21.26 0.30 -9.22
C PHE A 147 21.46 1.45 -8.23
N PRO A 148 21.75 2.68 -8.71
CA PRO A 148 22.11 3.83 -7.86
C PRO A 148 21.10 4.19 -6.76
N SER A 149 19.81 3.90 -7.01
CA SER A 149 18.70 4.10 -6.06
C SER A 149 18.01 2.78 -5.69
N GLY A 150 18.69 1.65 -5.88
CA GLY A 150 18.14 0.32 -5.63
C GLY A 150 18.23 -0.07 -4.16
N ASP A 151 17.13 -0.59 -3.64
CA ASP A 151 17.06 -1.22 -2.32
C ASP A 151 16.90 -2.74 -2.47
N CYS A 152 17.42 -3.48 -1.49
CA CYS A 152 17.28 -4.93 -1.48
C CYS A 152 17.16 -5.49 -0.06
N SER A 153 16.46 -6.62 0.05
CA SER A 153 16.33 -7.37 1.28
C SER A 153 16.31 -8.87 0.99
N VAL A 154 16.95 -9.64 1.87
CA VAL A 154 16.87 -11.11 1.87
C VAL A 154 16.14 -11.53 3.14
N ALA A 155 14.97 -12.13 2.95
CA ALA A 155 14.14 -12.71 4.01
C ALA A 155 14.20 -14.25 3.94
N HIS A 156 13.99 -14.88 5.10
CA HIS A 156 13.66 -16.30 5.21
C HIS A 156 12.44 -16.41 6.12
N GLN A 157 11.57 -17.38 5.86
CA GLN A 157 10.40 -17.71 6.67
C GLN A 157 10.66 -18.98 7.46
#